data_AF-A0A8E2ES55-F1
#
_entry.id   AF-A0A8E2ES55-F1
#
_cell.length_a   1.000
_cell.length_b   1.000
_cell.length_c   1.000
_cell.angle_alpha   90.00
_cell.angle_beta   90.00
_cell.angle_gamma   90.00
#
_symmetry.space_group_name_H-M   'P 1'
#
loop_
_entity.id
_entity.type
_entity.pdbx_description
1 polymer ?
#
loop_
_entity_poly.entity_id
_entity_poly.type
_entity_poly.pdbx_seq_one_letter_code
_entity_poly.pdbx_strand_id
1 'polypeptide(L)'
;MTLLLNRRGGDVPITEGMVAQIVRNFNRKIITLLLDRRGGDVPITKAVVQAAAGNSEGGQEIMTLLLDRRGDDVPITEGVVQAAAGNLEGGQEIMTLLLNRRGDDVPITEGVVQAAAGNWRKGQEIMTLLLDQRGDDVPITEGVVQAAAGNLGERGKEIMTLLLDQRGDDVPITEGVVQAAAGNWGKGQEIITLLLDQRGGDVPITKGVVQAAAGNSGGGQEIMTLLLNRRGDDVPITEGVVQAAVENRRRGQKIMSLLLNRREGDVPITKGVV
;
A
#
# COMPACT_ATOMS: atom_id res chain seq x y z
N MET A 1 2.30 -17.17 30.67
CA MET A 1 3.31 -16.09 30.83
C MET A 1 3.40 -15.57 32.27
N THR A 2 2.29 -15.19 32.92
CA THR A 2 2.25 -14.72 34.33
C THR A 2 2.93 -15.69 35.31
N LEU A 3 2.71 -17.00 35.15
CA LEU A 3 3.36 -18.06 35.94
C LEU A 3 4.87 -18.20 35.70
N LEU A 4 5.34 -17.98 34.46
CA LEU A 4 6.77 -18.04 34.12
C LEU A 4 7.53 -16.83 34.65
N LEU A 5 6.93 -15.63 34.54
CA LEU A 5 7.45 -14.40 35.12
C LEU A 5 7.40 -14.41 36.67
N ASN A 6 6.46 -15.15 37.27
CA ASN A 6 6.35 -15.32 38.72
C ASN A 6 7.35 -16.33 39.32
N ARG A 7 7.62 -17.44 38.64
CA ARG A 7 8.40 -18.56 39.23
C ARG A 7 9.91 -18.52 38.96
N ARG A 8 10.37 -17.76 37.97
CA ARG A 8 11.80 -17.71 37.56
C ARG A 8 12.31 -16.28 37.35
N GLY A 9 11.74 -15.31 38.08
CA GLY A 9 11.87 -13.87 37.81
C GLY A 9 13.30 -13.33 37.68
N GLY A 10 14.30 -13.97 38.32
CA GLY A 10 15.71 -13.60 38.24
C GLY A 10 16.58 -14.46 37.30
N ASP A 11 16.17 -15.69 36.95
CA ASP A 11 17.07 -16.67 36.32
C ASP A 11 16.92 -16.76 34.79
N VAL A 12 15.85 -16.20 34.22
CA VAL A 12 15.63 -16.20 32.77
C VAL A 12 16.04 -14.84 32.19
N PRO A 13 17.05 -14.79 31.30
CA PRO A 13 17.44 -13.56 30.63
C PRO A 13 16.29 -13.08 29.74
N ILE A 14 15.93 -11.80 29.85
CA ILE A 14 14.98 -11.19 28.92
C ILE A 14 15.76 -10.70 27.73
N THR A 15 15.66 -11.46 26.64
CA THR A 15 16.30 -11.14 25.38
C THR A 15 15.38 -10.27 24.53
N GLU A 16 15.97 -9.49 23.61
CA GLU A 16 15.23 -8.71 22.61
C GLU A 16 14.19 -9.55 21.87
N GLY A 17 14.60 -10.73 21.36
CA GLY A 17 13.72 -11.60 20.59
C GLY A 17 12.49 -12.07 21.38
N MET A 18 12.68 -12.35 22.68
CA MET A 18 11.56 -12.68 23.56
C MET A 18 10.62 -11.49 23.72
N VAL A 19 11.13 -10.29 24.01
CA VAL A 19 10.29 -9.09 24.18
C VAL A 19 9.53 -8.77 22.89
N ALA A 20 10.19 -8.84 21.73
CA ALA A 20 9.57 -8.59 20.43
C ALA A 20 8.42 -9.57 20.14
N GLN A 21 8.60 -10.86 20.46
CA GLN A 21 7.51 -11.84 20.34
C GLN A 21 6.36 -11.57 21.30
N ILE A 22 6.65 -11.16 22.54
CA ILE A 22 5.61 -10.82 23.51
C ILE A 22 4.80 -9.62 23.00
N VAL A 23 5.50 -8.55 22.61
CA VAL A 23 4.90 -7.32 22.09
C VAL A 23 4.08 -7.56 20.83
N ARG A 24 4.50 -8.48 19.96
CA ARG A 24 3.78 -8.80 18.73
C ARG A 24 2.46 -9.54 18.98
N ASN A 25 2.38 -10.38 20.02
CA ASN A 25 1.29 -11.35 20.19
C ASN A 25 0.39 -11.10 21.40
N PHE A 26 0.75 -10.17 22.28
CA PHE A 26 -0.01 -9.91 23.51
C PHE A 26 -0.41 -8.45 23.62
N ASN A 27 -1.51 -8.22 24.34
CA ASN A 27 -2.04 -6.88 24.60
C ASN A 27 -1.20 -6.10 25.62
N ARG A 28 -1.53 -4.80 25.76
CA ARG A 28 -0.92 -3.88 26.70
C ARG A 28 -0.78 -4.42 28.13
N LYS A 29 -1.76 -5.18 28.65
CA LYS A 29 -1.72 -5.66 30.07
C LYS A 29 -0.51 -6.55 30.34
N ILE A 30 -0.16 -7.42 29.39
CA ILE A 30 1.00 -8.30 29.51
C ILE A 30 2.30 -7.49 29.43
N ILE A 31 2.35 -6.47 28.56
CA ILE A 31 3.53 -5.60 28.41
C ILE A 31 3.73 -4.75 29.67
N THR A 32 2.65 -4.19 30.23
CA THR A 32 2.70 -3.47 31.51
C THR A 32 3.27 -4.35 32.61
N LEU A 33 2.79 -5.60 32.75
CA LEU A 33 3.30 -6.52 33.76
C LEU A 33 4.80 -6.84 33.57
N LEU A 34 5.26 -6.95 32.32
CA LEU A 34 6.66 -7.18 32.00
C LEU A 34 7.53 -5.98 32.43
N LEU A 35 7.10 -4.76 32.07
CA LEU A 35 7.78 -3.52 32.41
C LEU A 35 7.78 -3.24 33.92
N ASP A 36 6.67 -3.49 34.61
CA ASP A 36 6.56 -3.25 36.05
C ASP A 36 7.46 -4.20 36.87
N ARG A 37 7.72 -5.41 36.37
CA ARG A 37 8.54 -6.40 37.07
C ARG A 37 10.02 -6.35 36.76
N ARG A 38 10.37 -5.94 35.54
CA ARG A 38 11.76 -6.01 35.05
C ARG A 38 12.32 -4.63 34.76
N GLY A 39 11.49 -3.58 34.82
CA GLY A 39 11.93 -2.19 34.79
C GLY A 39 12.85 -1.91 33.59
N GLY A 40 14.01 -1.33 33.87
CA GLY A 40 15.03 -1.00 32.88
C GLY A 40 15.66 -2.21 32.18
N ASP A 41 15.53 -3.43 32.73
CA ASP A 41 16.10 -4.65 32.13
C ASP A 41 15.34 -5.10 30.87
N VAL A 42 14.18 -4.51 30.58
CA VAL A 42 13.42 -4.80 29.36
C VAL A 42 14.03 -4.01 28.20
N PRO A 43 14.66 -4.69 27.21
CA PRO A 43 15.22 -4.01 26.05
C PRO A 43 14.12 -3.39 25.20
N ILE A 44 14.14 -2.06 25.04
CA ILE A 44 13.26 -1.31 24.13
C ILE A 44 14.06 -0.93 22.88
N THR A 45 14.42 -1.95 22.10
CA THR A 45 15.19 -1.76 20.87
C THR A 45 14.28 -1.55 19.67
N LYS A 46 14.86 -1.13 18.54
CA LYS A 46 14.14 -0.92 17.27
C LYS A 46 13.25 -2.10 16.87
N ALA A 47 13.69 -3.35 17.10
CA ALA A 47 12.91 -4.54 16.76
C ALA A 47 11.68 -4.71 17.65
N VAL A 48 11.80 -4.37 18.94
CA VAL A 48 10.68 -4.41 19.90
C VAL A 48 9.66 -3.32 19.57
N VAL A 49 10.11 -2.10 19.29
CA VAL A 49 9.22 -0.99 18.92
C VAL A 49 8.55 -1.27 17.58
N GLN A 50 9.27 -1.83 16.61
CA GLN A 50 8.68 -2.22 15.32
C GLN A 50 7.62 -3.31 15.49
N ALA A 51 7.86 -4.28 16.38
CA ALA A 51 6.85 -5.29 16.72
C ALA A 51 5.61 -4.67 17.39
N ALA A 52 5.77 -3.60 18.19
CA ALA A 52 4.65 -2.87 18.79
C ALA A 52 3.83 -2.14 17.72
N ALA A 53 4.50 -1.40 16.84
CA ALA A 53 3.86 -0.68 15.74
C ALA A 53 3.09 -1.61 14.79
N GLY A 54 3.61 -2.81 14.54
CA GLY A 54 2.97 -3.83 13.71
C GLY A 54 1.92 -4.71 14.42
N ASN A 55 1.65 -4.50 15.72
CA ASN A 55 0.64 -5.28 16.44
C ASN A 55 -0.77 -4.80 16.06
N SER A 56 -1.59 -5.70 15.51
CA SER A 56 -2.93 -5.41 15.02
C SER A 56 -4.01 -5.33 16.12
N GLU A 57 -3.80 -5.94 17.28
CA GLU A 57 -4.81 -6.05 18.34
C GLU A 57 -4.65 -5.01 19.46
N GLY A 58 -3.48 -4.39 19.59
CA GLY A 58 -3.21 -3.41 20.66
C GLY A 58 -1.97 -2.55 20.43
N GLY A 59 -1.48 -2.43 19.19
CA GLY A 59 -0.25 -1.71 18.87
C GLY A 59 -0.25 -0.25 19.35
N GLN A 60 -1.37 0.46 19.18
CA GLN A 60 -1.51 1.85 19.66
C GLN A 60 -1.26 1.97 21.18
N GLU A 61 -1.86 1.08 21.96
CA GLU A 61 -1.84 1.14 23.42
C GLU A 61 -0.46 0.73 23.96
N ILE A 62 0.19 -0.22 23.27
CA ILE A 62 1.57 -0.61 23.56
C ILE A 62 2.53 0.52 23.20
N MET A 63 2.41 1.12 22.02
CA MET A 63 3.23 2.27 21.60
C MET A 63 3.08 3.45 22.57
N THR A 64 1.85 3.75 22.99
CA THR A 64 1.57 4.76 24.02
C THR A 64 2.28 4.43 25.33
N LEU A 65 2.15 3.18 25.80
CA LEU A 65 2.80 2.73 27.03
C LEU A 65 4.33 2.86 26.95
N LEU A 66 4.95 2.47 25.83
CA LEU A 66 6.40 2.57 25.64
C LEU A 66 6.85 4.02 25.66
N LEU A 67 6.18 4.91 24.91
CA LEU A 67 6.50 6.33 24.87
C LEU A 67 6.31 7.01 26.23
N ASP A 68 5.24 6.68 26.97
CA ASP A 68 5.00 7.26 28.30
C ASP A 68 6.01 6.78 29.36
N ARG A 69 6.55 5.55 29.23
CA ARG A 69 7.48 4.96 30.21
C ARG A 69 8.96 5.14 29.88
N ARG A 70 9.30 5.45 28.63
CA ARG A 70 10.68 5.56 28.14
C ARG A 70 10.98 6.86 27.42
N GLY A 71 9.96 7.67 27.14
CA GLY A 71 10.16 8.97 26.50
C GLY A 71 11.01 8.81 25.24
N ASP A 72 12.08 9.60 25.15
CA ASP A 72 12.96 9.67 23.98
C ASP A 72 13.87 8.46 23.80
N ASP A 73 13.98 7.57 24.79
CA ASP A 73 14.71 6.31 24.66
C ASP A 73 14.00 5.30 23.72
N VAL A 74 12.77 5.58 23.29
CA VAL A 74 12.05 4.75 22.32
C VAL A 74 12.54 5.06 20.90
N PRO A 75 13.26 4.13 20.23
CA PRO A 75 13.78 4.38 18.89
C PRO A 75 12.67 4.39 17.83
N ILE A 76 12.39 5.56 17.26
CA ILE A 76 11.45 5.73 16.13
C ILE A 76 12.23 5.71 14.81
N THR A 77 12.58 4.51 14.37
CA THR A 77 13.30 4.29 13.10
C THR A 77 12.32 4.15 11.92
N GLU A 78 12.81 4.28 10.69
CA GLU A 78 12.02 4.03 9.47
C GLU A 78 11.20 2.72 9.54
N GLY A 79 11.81 1.61 9.93
CA GLY A 79 11.10 0.32 10.03
C GLY A 79 9.94 0.31 11.03
N VAL A 80 9.99 1.15 12.06
CA VAL A 80 8.88 1.34 13.02
C VAL A 80 7.75 2.10 12.37
N VAL A 81 8.06 3.20 11.69
CA VAL A 81 7.07 4.04 11.01
C VAL A 81 6.44 3.29 9.84
N GLN A 82 7.22 2.52 9.08
CA GLN A 82 6.71 1.68 8.00
C GLN A 82 5.79 0.59 8.53
N ALA A 83 6.12 -0.04 9.67
CA ALA A 83 5.25 -1.01 10.32
C ALA A 83 3.92 -0.38 10.80
N ALA A 84 3.96 0.86 11.30
CA ALA A 84 2.76 1.61 11.66
C ALA A 84 1.92 1.94 10.42
N ALA A 85 2.53 2.46 9.35
CA ALA A 85 1.86 2.80 8.10
C ALA A 85 1.20 1.58 7.42
N GLY A 86 1.84 0.41 7.50
CA GLY A 86 1.30 -0.86 7.00
C GLY A 86 0.31 -1.56 7.93
N ASN A 87 0.08 -1.07 9.15
CA ASN A 87 -0.84 -1.69 10.10
C ASN A 87 -2.30 -1.43 9.69
N LEU A 88 -3.03 -2.50 9.42
CA LEU A 88 -4.39 -2.46 8.86
C LEU A 88 -5.47 -2.11 9.88
N GLU A 89 -5.18 -2.26 11.17
CA GLU A 89 -6.16 -2.04 12.24
C GLU A 89 -5.95 -0.67 12.90
N GLY A 90 -4.79 -0.50 13.55
CA GLY A 90 -4.46 0.68 14.36
C GLY A 90 -3.37 1.59 13.78
N GLY A 91 -3.05 1.42 12.49
CA GLY A 91 -1.95 2.17 11.85
C GLY A 91 -2.14 3.68 11.87
N GLN A 92 -3.37 4.15 11.62
CA GLN A 92 -3.70 5.57 11.63
C GLN A 92 -3.44 6.20 13.02
N GLU A 93 -3.89 5.53 14.08
CA GLU A 93 -3.74 6.01 15.45
C GLU A 93 -2.28 5.98 15.91
N ILE A 94 -1.51 4.96 15.50
CA ILE A 94 -0.07 4.88 15.78
C ILE A 94 0.67 5.99 15.03
N MET A 95 0.38 6.21 13.74
CA MET A 95 1.00 7.28 12.96
C MET A 95 0.70 8.66 13.56
N THR A 96 -0.56 8.89 13.96
CA THR A 96 -0.98 10.13 14.65
C THR A 96 -0.22 10.33 15.96
N LEU A 97 -0.09 9.27 16.76
CA LEU A 97 0.66 9.31 18.02
C LEU A 97 2.14 9.66 17.80
N LEU A 98 2.79 9.02 16.81
CA LEU A 98 4.20 9.25 16.49
C LEU A 98 4.43 10.69 16.04
N LEU A 99 3.66 11.18 15.07
CA LEU A 99 3.81 12.54 14.57
C LEU A 99 3.52 13.59 15.65
N ASN A 100 2.51 13.39 16.49
CA ASN A 100 2.22 14.34 17.58
C ASN A 100 3.29 14.37 18.68
N ARG A 101 3.98 13.25 18.93
CA ARG A 101 4.97 13.13 20.02
C ARG A 101 6.40 13.39 19.56
N ARG A 102 6.68 13.27 18.26
CA ARG A 102 8.03 13.36 17.68
C ARG A 102 8.16 14.36 16.54
N GLY A 103 7.05 14.82 15.95
CA GLY A 103 7.06 15.79 14.86
C GLY A 103 8.00 15.38 13.73
N ASP A 104 8.98 16.24 13.47
CA ASP A 104 9.93 16.10 12.38
C ASP A 104 10.93 14.95 12.58
N ASP A 105 11.12 14.47 13.81
CA ASP A 105 11.99 13.31 14.10
C ASP A 105 11.40 11.99 13.56
N VAL A 106 10.13 11.99 13.11
CA VAL A 106 9.54 10.83 12.45
C VAL A 106 10.06 10.73 11.01
N PRO A 107 10.77 9.64 10.65
CA PRO A 107 11.27 9.46 9.28
C PRO A 107 10.13 9.10 8.33
N ILE A 108 9.75 10.04 7.47
CA ILE A 108 8.78 9.82 6.37
C ILE A 108 9.57 9.58 5.08
N THR A 109 10.00 8.34 4.90
CA THR A 109 10.73 7.89 3.70
C THR A 109 9.78 7.36 2.63
N GLU A 110 10.27 7.14 1.42
CA GLU A 110 9.51 6.49 0.34
C GLU A 110 8.89 5.16 0.80
N GLY A 111 9.65 4.32 1.51
CA GLY A 111 9.14 3.03 2.00
C GLY A 111 7.97 3.14 2.98
N VAL A 112 7.94 4.21 3.79
CA VAL A 112 6.82 4.52 4.69
C VAL A 112 5.59 4.96 3.89
N VAL A 113 5.77 5.88 2.94
CA VAL A 113 4.67 6.39 2.12
C VAL A 113 4.11 5.29 1.22
N GLN A 114 4.96 4.42 0.67
CA GLN A 114 4.55 3.27 -0.12
C GLN A 114 3.73 2.27 0.71
N ALA A 115 4.12 2.03 1.97
CA ALA A 115 3.36 1.19 2.89
C ALA A 115 1.98 1.79 3.20
N ALA A 116 1.88 3.11 3.38
CA ALA A 116 0.61 3.80 3.55
C ALA A 116 -0.26 3.72 2.29
N ALA A 117 0.31 4.00 1.11
CA ALA A 117 -0.39 3.92 -0.18
C ALA A 117 -0.93 2.52 -0.50
N GLY A 118 -0.17 1.47 -0.13
CA GLY A 118 -0.57 0.06 -0.26
C GLY A 118 -1.53 -0.43 0.84
N ASN A 119 -1.80 0.36 1.88
CA ASN A 119 -2.68 -0.04 2.98
C ASN A 119 -4.14 0.04 2.54
N TRP A 120 -4.69 -1.10 2.14
CA TRP A 120 -6.06 -1.26 1.65
C TRP A 120 -7.20 -0.96 2.66
N ARG A 121 -6.90 -0.71 3.94
CA ARG A 121 -7.92 -0.44 4.97
C ARG A 121 -7.84 0.97 5.56
N LYS A 122 -6.64 1.42 5.90
CA LYS A 122 -6.35 2.70 6.57
C LYS A 122 -5.47 3.64 5.73
N GLY A 123 -5.11 3.24 4.51
CA GLY A 123 -4.14 3.96 3.70
C GLY A 123 -4.57 5.37 3.32
N GLN A 124 -5.86 5.59 3.03
CA GLN A 124 -6.36 6.93 2.74
C GLN A 124 -6.15 7.85 3.94
N GLU A 125 -6.57 7.43 5.13
CA GLU A 125 -6.48 8.23 6.35
C GLU A 125 -5.02 8.51 6.74
N ILE A 126 -4.12 7.53 6.55
CA ILE A 126 -2.68 7.71 6.81
C ILE A 126 -2.06 8.66 5.77
N MET A 127 -2.40 8.51 4.48
CA MET A 127 -1.87 9.40 3.43
C MET A 127 -2.34 10.84 3.62
N THR A 128 -3.60 11.07 3.98
CA THR A 128 -4.12 12.40 4.34
C THR A 128 -3.35 12.99 5.51
N LEU A 129 -3.16 12.21 6.59
CA LEU A 129 -2.38 12.66 7.75
C LEU A 129 -0.95 13.06 7.39
N LEU A 130 -0.27 12.27 6.57
CA LEU A 130 1.10 12.56 6.13
C LEU A 130 1.17 13.84 5.30
N LEU A 131 0.28 13.99 4.32
CA LEU A 131 0.28 15.16 3.44
C LEU A 131 -0.13 16.44 4.20
N ASP A 132 -1.11 16.36 5.11
CA ASP A 132 -1.55 17.52 5.89
C ASP A 132 -0.46 18.02 6.86
N GLN A 133 0.35 17.10 7.43
CA GLN A 133 1.36 17.47 8.43
C GLN A 133 2.75 17.71 7.85
N ARG A 134 3.10 17.07 6.73
CA ARG A 134 4.45 17.13 6.14
C ARG A 134 4.47 17.75 4.75
N GLY A 135 3.31 17.91 4.10
CA GLY A 135 3.19 18.59 2.81
C GLY A 135 4.16 18.06 1.76
N ASP A 136 5.02 18.95 1.27
CA ASP A 136 5.99 18.66 0.22
C ASP A 136 7.12 17.71 0.65
N ASP A 137 7.38 17.58 1.95
CA ASP A 137 8.37 16.64 2.48
C ASP A 137 7.96 15.18 2.28
N VAL A 138 6.68 14.92 1.95
CA VAL A 138 6.21 13.56 1.63
C VAL A 138 6.71 13.15 0.25
N PRO A 139 7.55 12.11 0.13
CA PRO A 139 8.06 11.65 -1.16
C PRO A 139 6.96 10.94 -1.96
N ILE A 140 6.47 11.58 -3.02
CA ILE A 140 5.52 11.00 -3.97
C ILE A 140 6.30 10.51 -5.19
N THR A 141 6.91 9.33 -5.06
CA THR A 141 7.67 8.68 -6.13
C THR A 141 6.78 7.78 -6.99
N GLU A 142 7.30 7.31 -8.12
CA GLU A 142 6.62 6.30 -8.93
C GLU A 142 6.20 5.06 -8.11
N GLY A 143 7.07 4.58 -7.22
CA GLY A 143 6.77 3.39 -6.39
C GLY A 143 5.58 3.60 -5.45
N VAL A 144 5.41 4.82 -4.91
CA VAL A 144 4.26 5.20 -4.09
C VAL A 144 2.98 5.24 -4.93
N VAL A 145 3.03 5.88 -6.10
CA VAL A 145 1.85 5.98 -6.98
C VAL A 145 1.46 4.61 -7.53
N GLN A 146 2.43 3.75 -7.87
CA GLN A 146 2.17 2.36 -8.25
C GLN A 146 1.50 1.58 -7.13
N ALA A 147 1.94 1.76 -5.87
CA ALA A 147 1.31 1.10 -4.72
C ALA A 147 -0.15 1.54 -4.53
N ALA A 148 -0.46 2.82 -4.70
CA ALA A 148 -1.83 3.33 -4.67
C ALA A 148 -2.68 2.79 -5.85
N ALA A 149 -2.14 2.86 -7.06
CA ALA A 149 -2.81 2.40 -8.29
C ALA A 149 -3.08 0.89 -8.29
N GLY A 150 -2.15 0.10 -7.72
CA GLY A 150 -2.26 -1.35 -7.58
C GLY A 150 -2.98 -1.81 -6.31
N ASN A 151 -3.42 -0.90 -5.43
CA ASN A 151 -4.10 -1.25 -4.19
C ASN A 151 -5.46 -1.89 -4.49
N LEU A 152 -5.61 -3.16 -4.11
CA LEU A 152 -6.79 -3.97 -4.41
C LEU A 152 -7.99 -3.69 -3.49
N GLY A 153 -7.82 -2.87 -2.44
CA GLY A 153 -8.92 -2.45 -1.59
C GLY A 153 -9.72 -1.28 -2.14
N GLU A 154 -10.68 -0.84 -1.34
CA GLU A 154 -11.54 0.32 -1.68
C GLU A 154 -10.76 1.64 -1.66
N ARG A 155 -9.61 1.69 -0.96
CA ARG A 155 -8.82 2.92 -0.72
C ARG A 155 -7.95 3.36 -1.89
N GLY A 156 -7.62 2.47 -2.83
CA GLY A 156 -6.66 2.78 -3.92
C GLY A 156 -7.06 4.00 -4.75
N LYS A 157 -8.33 4.08 -5.15
CA LYS A 157 -8.85 5.24 -5.89
C LYS A 157 -8.82 6.51 -5.05
N GLU A 158 -9.24 6.45 -3.79
CA GLU A 158 -9.29 7.61 -2.90
C GLU A 158 -7.89 8.19 -2.67
N ILE A 159 -6.89 7.33 -2.52
CA ILE A 159 -5.48 7.74 -2.43
C ILE A 159 -5.01 8.37 -3.75
N MET A 160 -5.34 7.78 -4.90
CA MET A 160 -4.99 8.37 -6.21
C MET A 160 -5.63 9.76 -6.40
N THR A 161 -6.90 9.93 -6.04
CA THR A 161 -7.58 11.24 -6.07
C THR A 161 -6.88 12.24 -5.15
N LEU A 162 -6.61 11.86 -3.90
CA LEU A 162 -5.90 12.72 -2.95
C LEU A 162 -4.55 13.19 -3.49
N LEU A 163 -3.74 12.27 -4.04
CA LEU A 163 -2.43 12.60 -4.59
C LEU A 163 -2.54 13.58 -5.76
N LEU A 164 -3.45 13.34 -6.70
CA LEU A 164 -3.60 14.20 -7.87
C LEU A 164 -4.18 15.57 -7.51
N ASP A 165 -5.11 15.64 -6.56
CA ASP A 165 -5.71 16.90 -6.13
C ASP A 165 -4.72 17.78 -5.36
N GLN A 166 -3.84 17.19 -4.54
CA GLN A 166 -2.89 17.94 -3.71
C GLN A 166 -1.54 18.21 -4.39
N ARG A 167 -1.05 17.27 -5.23
CA ARG A 167 0.27 17.38 -5.87
C ARG A 167 0.19 17.66 -7.36
N GLY A 168 -1.00 17.66 -7.96
CA GLY A 168 -1.20 18.04 -9.35
C GLY A 168 -0.25 17.28 -10.25
N ASP A 169 0.49 18.01 -11.09
CA ASP A 169 1.42 17.48 -12.09
C ASP A 169 2.68 16.84 -11.51
N ASP A 170 3.00 17.06 -10.23
CA ASP A 170 4.15 16.43 -9.57
C ASP A 170 3.96 14.93 -9.35
N VAL A 171 2.72 14.43 -9.48
CA VAL A 171 2.43 12.99 -9.39
C VAL A 171 2.93 12.27 -10.65
N PRO A 172 3.90 11.34 -10.54
CA PRO A 172 4.44 10.63 -11.70
C PRO A 172 3.45 9.61 -12.25
N ILE A 173 2.81 9.92 -13.38
CA ILE A 173 1.92 9.00 -14.12
C ILE A 173 2.72 8.30 -15.22
N THR A 174 3.52 7.30 -14.82
CA THR A 174 4.36 6.50 -15.72
C THR A 174 3.60 5.30 -16.30
N GLU A 175 4.20 4.62 -17.28
CA GLU A 175 3.68 3.35 -17.81
C GLU A 175 3.43 2.34 -16.68
N GLY A 176 4.36 2.21 -15.73
CA GLY A 176 4.24 1.27 -14.62
C GLY A 176 3.05 1.56 -13.70
N VAL A 177 2.74 2.84 -13.46
CA VAL A 177 1.54 3.26 -12.70
C VAL A 177 0.26 2.87 -13.44
N VAL A 178 0.17 3.19 -14.73
CA VAL A 178 -1.02 2.88 -15.52
C VAL A 178 -1.18 1.37 -15.69
N GLN A 179 -0.07 0.63 -15.81
CA GLN A 179 -0.09 -0.83 -15.88
C GLN A 179 -0.55 -1.46 -14.56
N ALA A 180 -0.13 -0.92 -13.41
CA ALA A 180 -0.62 -1.34 -12.11
C ALA A 180 -2.13 -1.14 -11.97
N ALA A 181 -2.65 0.02 -12.40
CA ALA A 181 -4.09 0.28 -12.43
C ALA A 181 -4.83 -0.66 -13.42
N ALA A 182 -4.26 -0.92 -14.60
CA ALA A 182 -4.84 -1.80 -15.61
C ALA A 182 -4.94 -3.26 -15.13
N GLY A 183 -3.96 -3.70 -14.34
CA GLY A 183 -3.93 -5.02 -13.71
C GLY A 183 -4.76 -5.12 -12.42
N ASN A 184 -5.25 -4.01 -11.86
CA ASN A 184 -5.97 -3.98 -10.59
C ASN A 184 -7.39 -4.57 -10.74
N TRP A 185 -7.70 -5.60 -9.94
CA TRP A 185 -8.98 -6.32 -10.00
C TRP A 185 -10.09 -5.67 -9.18
N GLY A 186 -9.76 -4.73 -8.30
CA GLY A 186 -10.71 -3.93 -7.53
C GLY A 186 -11.10 -2.67 -8.30
N LYS A 187 -10.40 -1.56 -8.04
CA LYS A 187 -10.75 -0.22 -8.52
C LYS A 187 -10.01 0.22 -9.79
N GLY A 188 -9.37 -0.71 -10.51
CA GLY A 188 -8.52 -0.39 -11.68
C GLY A 188 -9.21 0.46 -12.75
N GLN A 189 -10.45 0.14 -13.12
CA GLN A 189 -11.22 0.94 -14.07
C GLN A 189 -11.46 2.37 -13.59
N GLU A 190 -11.83 2.54 -12.31
CA GLU A 190 -12.10 3.85 -11.73
C GLU A 190 -10.83 4.69 -11.67
N ILE A 191 -9.69 4.07 -11.37
CA ILE A 191 -8.37 4.73 -11.34
C ILE A 191 -7.95 5.15 -12.75
N ILE A 192 -8.08 4.28 -13.76
CA ILE A 192 -7.77 4.66 -15.16
C ILE A 192 -8.69 5.78 -15.64
N THR A 193 -9.98 5.76 -15.26
CA THR A 193 -10.92 6.83 -15.60
C THR A 193 -10.46 8.17 -15.01
N LEU A 194 -10.11 8.17 -13.71
CA LEU A 194 -9.57 9.34 -13.02
C LEU A 194 -8.32 9.90 -13.72
N LEU A 195 -7.36 9.02 -14.05
CA LEU A 195 -6.13 9.42 -14.75
C LEU A 195 -6.42 10.04 -16.11
N LEU A 196 -7.30 9.42 -16.91
CA LEU A 196 -7.67 9.96 -18.22
C LEU A 196 -8.46 11.27 -18.13
N ASP A 197 -9.29 11.44 -17.11
CA ASP A 197 -10.06 12.67 -16.92
C ASP A 197 -9.17 13.84 -16.47
N GLN A 198 -8.12 13.59 -15.67
CA GLN A 198 -7.24 14.64 -15.15
C GLN A 198 -5.98 14.88 -15.99
N ARG A 199 -5.45 13.86 -16.69
CA ARG A 199 -4.21 13.95 -17.49
C ARG A 199 -4.41 13.72 -18.99
N GLY A 200 -5.59 13.25 -19.41
CA GLY A 200 -5.94 13.11 -20.81
C GLY A 200 -4.93 12.33 -21.65
N GLY A 201 -4.32 13.03 -22.61
CA GLY A 201 -3.35 12.47 -23.56
C GLY A 201 -2.01 12.07 -22.93
N ASP A 202 -1.64 12.68 -21.80
CA ASP A 202 -0.36 12.45 -21.13
C ASP A 202 -0.31 11.08 -20.43
N VAL A 203 -1.47 10.42 -20.26
CA VAL A 203 -1.53 9.06 -19.72
C VAL A 203 -0.91 8.08 -20.73
N PRO A 204 0.17 7.36 -20.37
CA PRO A 204 0.82 6.41 -21.27
C PRO A 204 -0.03 5.15 -21.46
N ILE A 205 -0.69 5.02 -22.61
CA ILE A 205 -1.42 3.80 -23.02
C ILE A 205 -0.52 2.97 -23.93
N THR A 206 0.44 2.27 -23.32
CA THR A 206 1.42 1.43 -24.03
C THR A 206 0.89 0.01 -24.25
N LYS A 207 1.63 -0.79 -25.03
CA LYS A 207 1.34 -2.21 -25.20
C LYS A 207 1.30 -2.98 -23.87
N GLY A 208 2.14 -2.62 -22.89
CA GLY A 208 2.17 -3.26 -21.58
C GLY A 208 0.90 -2.99 -20.77
N VAL A 209 0.41 -1.75 -20.81
CA VAL A 209 -0.86 -1.33 -20.19
C VAL A 209 -2.04 -2.08 -20.81
N VAL A 210 -2.13 -2.10 -22.14
CA VAL A 210 -3.24 -2.76 -22.84
C VAL A 210 -3.20 -4.27 -22.63
N GLN A 211 -2.00 -4.88 -22.60
CA GLN A 211 -1.84 -6.30 -22.31
C GLN A 211 -2.27 -6.64 -20.88
N ALA A 212 -1.92 -5.81 -19.90
CA ALA A 212 -2.36 -5.98 -18.51
C ALA A 212 -3.89 -5.89 -18.39
N ALA A 213 -4.53 -4.93 -19.07
CA ALA A 213 -5.98 -4.82 -19.14
C ALA A 213 -6.63 -6.06 -19.79
N ALA A 214 -6.08 -6.54 -20.91
CA ALA A 214 -6.58 -7.72 -21.61
C ALA A 214 -6.50 -9.00 -20.73
N GLY A 215 -5.43 -9.14 -19.96
CA GLY A 215 -5.25 -10.25 -19.01
C GLY A 215 -6.02 -10.11 -17.69
N ASN A 216 -6.60 -8.94 -17.40
CA ASN A 216 -7.30 -8.68 -16.14
C ASN A 216 -8.66 -9.40 -16.11
N SER A 217 -8.79 -10.38 -15.22
CA SER A 217 -9.99 -11.23 -15.10
C SER A 217 -11.13 -10.61 -14.28
N GLY A 218 -10.85 -9.54 -13.52
CA GLY A 218 -11.82 -8.81 -12.70
C GLY A 218 -12.56 -7.76 -13.52
N GLY A 219 -11.82 -6.74 -13.98
CA GLY A 219 -12.35 -5.55 -14.67
C GLY A 219 -11.71 -5.26 -16.04
N GLY A 220 -10.99 -6.22 -16.61
CA GLY A 220 -10.24 -6.01 -17.86
C GLY A 220 -11.11 -5.65 -19.07
N GLN A 221 -12.32 -6.20 -19.15
CA GLN A 221 -13.25 -5.89 -20.25
C GLN A 221 -13.67 -4.41 -20.21
N GLU A 222 -14.00 -3.91 -19.02
CA GLU A 222 -14.45 -2.55 -18.79
C GLU A 222 -13.31 -1.56 -19.03
N ILE A 223 -12.08 -1.90 -18.58
CA ILE A 223 -10.87 -1.12 -18.88
C ILE A 223 -10.61 -1.08 -20.39
N MET A 224 -10.63 -2.22 -21.09
CA MET A 224 -10.42 -2.27 -22.54
C MET A 224 -11.46 -1.44 -23.30
N THR A 225 -12.73 -1.49 -22.86
CA THR A 225 -13.81 -0.68 -23.44
C THR A 225 -13.55 0.82 -23.24
N LEU A 226 -13.13 1.22 -22.03
CA LEU A 226 -12.78 2.59 -21.70
C LEU A 226 -11.63 3.11 -22.57
N LEU A 227 -10.54 2.34 -22.68
CA LEU A 227 -9.36 2.72 -23.47
C LEU A 227 -9.72 2.91 -24.94
N LEU A 228 -10.44 1.95 -25.54
CA LEU A 228 -10.87 2.06 -26.94
C LEU A 228 -11.84 3.23 -27.17
N ASN A 229 -12.72 3.54 -26.21
CA ASN A 229 -13.62 4.70 -26.32
C ASN A 229 -12.88 6.03 -26.24
N ARG A 230 -11.87 6.15 -25.37
CA ARG A 230 -11.19 7.43 -25.08
C ARG A 230 -9.97 7.68 -25.97
N ARG A 231 -9.33 6.62 -26.47
CA ARG A 231 -8.08 6.70 -27.25
C ARG A 231 -8.18 6.10 -28.65
N GLY A 232 -9.26 5.37 -28.96
CA GLY A 232 -9.53 4.88 -30.31
C GLY A 232 -8.35 4.11 -30.91
N ASP A 233 -7.81 4.63 -32.01
CA ASP A 233 -6.74 4.01 -32.78
C ASP A 233 -5.38 4.05 -32.07
N ASP A 234 -5.16 4.99 -31.14
CA ASP A 234 -3.94 5.12 -30.36
C ASP A 234 -3.72 3.95 -29.40
N VAL A 235 -4.75 3.11 -29.16
CA VAL A 235 -4.61 1.92 -28.32
C VAL A 235 -3.83 0.84 -29.09
N PRO A 236 -2.63 0.44 -28.63
CA PRO A 236 -1.81 -0.55 -29.33
C PRO A 236 -2.36 -1.97 -29.14
N ILE A 237 -2.95 -2.52 -30.20
CA ILE A 237 -3.40 -3.92 -30.25
C ILE A 237 -2.26 -4.78 -30.83
N THR A 238 -1.53 -5.47 -29.95
CA THR A 238 -0.38 -6.31 -30.33
C THR A 238 -0.69 -7.80 -30.13
N GLU A 239 0.15 -8.68 -30.66
CA GLU A 239 0.00 -10.14 -30.46
C GLU A 239 -0.06 -10.51 -28.97
N GLY A 240 0.75 -9.86 -28.13
CA GLY A 240 0.70 -10.07 -26.67
C GLY A 240 -0.62 -9.65 -26.03
N VAL A 241 -1.30 -8.63 -26.55
CA VAL A 241 -2.64 -8.23 -26.10
C VAL A 241 -3.68 -9.29 -26.46
N VAL A 242 -3.61 -9.81 -27.70
CA VAL A 242 -4.53 -10.86 -28.16
C VAL A 242 -4.31 -12.14 -27.37
N GLN A 243 -3.06 -12.55 -27.18
CA GLN A 243 -2.71 -13.72 -26.36
C GLN A 243 -3.22 -13.58 -24.93
N ALA A 244 -2.99 -12.43 -24.28
CA ALA A 244 -3.49 -12.18 -22.93
C ALA A 244 -5.02 -12.25 -22.84
N ALA A 245 -5.74 -11.75 -23.86
CA ALA A 245 -7.18 -11.89 -23.94
C ALA A 245 -7.60 -13.37 -24.11
N VAL A 246 -6.94 -14.13 -24.99
CA VAL A 246 -7.25 -15.56 -25.20
C VAL A 246 -7.02 -16.38 -23.93
N GLU A 247 -5.94 -16.11 -23.19
CA GLU A 247 -5.63 -16.79 -21.93
C GLU A 247 -6.54 -16.38 -20.76
N ASN A 248 -7.24 -15.24 -20.86
CA ASN A 248 -8.17 -14.74 -19.86
C ASN A 248 -9.48 -15.54 -19.85
N ARG A 249 -9.52 -16.61 -19.05
CA ARG A 249 -10.68 -17.53 -18.96
C ARG A 249 -12.00 -16.88 -18.55
N ARG A 250 -11.99 -15.72 -17.87
CA ARG A 250 -13.22 -15.08 -17.36
C ARG A 250 -13.79 -14.04 -18.31
N ARG A 251 -12.92 -13.21 -18.91
CA ARG A 251 -13.33 -12.05 -19.72
C ARG A 251 -12.82 -12.09 -21.16
N GLY A 252 -11.92 -13.03 -21.47
CA GLY A 252 -11.22 -13.14 -22.74
C GLY A 252 -12.11 -13.15 -23.97
N GLN A 253 -13.16 -13.97 -23.98
CA GLN A 253 -14.12 -14.01 -25.10
C GLN A 253 -14.74 -12.63 -25.37
N LYS A 254 -15.17 -11.92 -24.32
CA LYS A 254 -15.77 -10.59 -24.45
C LYS A 254 -14.75 -9.55 -24.92
N ILE A 255 -13.52 -9.63 -24.43
CA ILE A 255 -12.42 -8.77 -24.87
C ILE A 255 -12.08 -9.03 -26.34
N MET A 256 -11.98 -10.29 -26.76
CA MET A 256 -11.77 -10.66 -28.16
C MET A 256 -12.90 -10.18 -29.07
N SER A 257 -14.16 -10.38 -28.68
CA SER A 257 -15.29 -9.84 -29.44
C SER A 257 -15.24 -8.31 -29.54
N LEU A 258 -14.86 -7.61 -28.45
CA LEU A 258 -14.70 -6.16 -28.46
C LEU A 258 -13.61 -5.71 -29.45
N LEU A 259 -12.45 -6.37 -29.45
CA LEU A 259 -11.34 -6.08 -30.34
C LEU A 259 -11.71 -6.31 -31.81
N LEU A 260 -12.29 -7.47 -32.13
CA LEU A 260 -12.70 -7.80 -33.50
C LEU A 260 -13.77 -6.83 -34.02
N ASN A 261 -14.75 -6.46 -33.19
CA ASN A 261 -15.82 -5.57 -33.64
C ASN A 261 -15.38 -4.12 -33.88
N ARG A 262 -14.29 -3.67 -33.23
CA ARG A 262 -13.88 -2.26 -33.24
C ARG A 262 -12.57 -2.00 -33.96
N ARG A 263 -11.72 -3.02 -34.08
CA ARG A 263 -10.34 -2.92 -34.57
C ARG A 263 -10.00 -4.13 -35.47
N GLU A 264 -10.98 -4.71 -36.18
CA GLU A 264 -10.81 -5.96 -36.96
C GLU A 264 -9.52 -6.00 -37.77
N GLY A 265 -9.21 -4.92 -38.51
CA GLY A 265 -8.02 -4.82 -39.35
C GLY A 265 -6.68 -4.74 -38.60
N ASP A 266 -6.71 -4.39 -37.32
CA ASP A 266 -5.53 -4.22 -36.47
C ASP A 266 -5.30 -5.39 -35.52
N VAL A 267 -6.20 -6.39 -35.47
CA VAL A 267 -6.03 -7.57 -34.60
C VAL A 267 -5.06 -8.56 -35.27
N PRO A 268 -3.84 -8.76 -34.74
CA PRO A 268 -2.91 -9.74 -35.29
C PRO A 268 -3.37 -11.16 -34.95
N ILE A 269 -4.08 -11.81 -35.87
CA ILE A 269 -4.48 -13.22 -35.77
C ILE A 269 -3.40 -14.08 -36.42
N THR A 270 -2.48 -14.62 -35.63
CA THR A 270 -1.43 -15.55 -36.07
C THR A 270 -1.73 -16.98 -35.61
N LYS A 271 -1.14 -17.99 -36.26
CA LYS A 271 -1.37 -19.42 -35.95
C LYS A 271 -0.98 -19.83 -34.51
N GLY A 272 -0.26 -18.99 -33.76
CA GLY A 272 0.14 -19.26 -32.37
C GLY A 272 -0.86 -18.73 -31.33
N VAL A 273 -1.87 -17.98 -31.75
CA VAL A 273 -2.80 -17.24 -30.88
C VAL A 273 -4.21 -17.86 -30.85
N VAL A 274 -4.52 -18.81 -31.75
CA VAL A 274 -5.81 -19.51 -31.86
C VAL A 274 -5.68 -20.96 -31.40
#